data_AF-A0A7S3U7M6-F1
#
_entry.id   AF-A0A7S3U7M6-F1
#
_cell.length_a   1.000
_cell.length_b   1.000
_cell.length_c   1.000
_cell.angle_alpha   90.00
_cell.angle_beta   90.00
_cell.angle_gamma   90.00
#
_symmetry.space_group_name_H-M   'P 1'
#
loop_
_entity.id
_entity.type
_entity.pdbx_description
1 polymer ?
#
loop_
_entity_poly.entity_id
_entity_poly.type
_entity_poly.pdbx_seq_one_letter_code
_entity_poly.pdbx_strand_id
1 'polypeptide(L)'
;KVESHENFGEIFIHQVIETIEFVLGCISNTASYLRLWALSLAHGQLGEVFLSLIFTVAGMIHPGSFSPGVAIVFFFIMGFPFMAVVVAVLLMMDALEVFLHTMRLHWVEFMGKFYQGQGTQYRPFSFKEVFSKERSRVDSK
;
A
#
# COMPACT_ATOMS: atom_id res chain seq x y z
N LYS A 1 -18.69 48.15 -16.79
CA LYS A 1 -18.51 48.12 -15.31
C LYS A 1 -19.40 47.05 -14.65
N VAL A 2 -19.62 45.89 -15.29
CA VAL A 2 -20.49 44.81 -14.77
C VAL A 2 -19.70 43.52 -14.49
N GLU A 3 -18.43 43.41 -14.94
CA GLU A 3 -17.60 42.21 -14.75
C GLU A 3 -17.14 41.95 -13.29
N SER A 4 -17.24 42.92 -12.37
CA SER A 4 -16.78 42.71 -10.99
C SER A 4 -17.73 41.85 -10.15
N HIS A 5 -19.02 41.81 -10.48
CA HIS A 5 -20.01 41.05 -9.69
C HIS A 5 -20.07 39.56 -10.08
N GLU A 6 -19.87 39.21 -11.35
CA GLU A 6 -19.78 37.79 -11.76
C GLU A 6 -18.49 37.14 -11.26
N ASN A 7 -17.38 37.88 -11.28
CA ASN A 7 -16.09 37.40 -10.77
C ASN A 7 -16.11 37.21 -9.24
N PHE A 8 -16.75 38.12 -8.49
CA PHE A 8 -16.91 37.97 -7.04
C PHE A 8 -17.86 36.83 -6.67
N GLY A 9 -18.91 36.61 -7.47
CA GLY A 9 -19.82 35.47 -7.34
C GLY A 9 -19.12 34.13 -7.60
N GLU A 10 -18.32 34.03 -8.66
CA GLU A 10 -17.51 32.84 -8.95
C GLU A 10 -16.48 32.56 -7.85
N ILE A 11 -15.75 33.58 -7.39
CA ILE A 11 -14.80 33.43 -6.27
C ILE A 11 -15.51 32.97 -5.01
N PHE A 12 -16.68 33.53 -4.71
CA PHE A 12 -17.47 33.14 -3.54
C PHE A 12 -17.95 31.69 -3.63
N ILE A 13 -18.48 31.28 -4.79
CA ILE A 13 -18.92 29.89 -5.01
C ILE A 13 -17.73 28.93 -4.93
N HIS A 14 -16.61 29.26 -5.56
CA HIS A 14 -15.39 28.44 -5.51
C HIS A 14 -14.88 28.27 -4.07
N GLN A 15 -14.82 29.36 -3.30
CA GLN A 15 -14.39 29.32 -1.90
C GLN A 15 -15.32 28.50 -1.02
N VAL A 16 -16.64 28.57 -1.24
CA VAL A 16 -17.62 27.75 -0.50
C VAL A 16 -17.45 26.27 -0.81
N ILE A 17 -17.26 25.90 -2.08
CA ILE A 17 -17.00 24.52 -2.50
C ILE A 17 -15.71 24.01 -1.85
N GLU A 18 -14.61 24.75 -1.95
CA GLU A 18 -13.32 24.39 -1.39
C GLU A 18 -13.38 24.23 0.15
N THR A 19 -14.18 25.07 0.82
CA THR A 19 -14.38 24.97 2.28
C THR A 19 -15.14 23.68 2.66
N ILE A 20 -16.20 23.33 1.93
CA ILE A 20 -16.97 22.10 2.17
C ILE A 20 -16.10 20.87 1.87
N GLU A 21 -15.39 20.86 0.75
CA GLU A 21 -14.45 19.81 0.38
C GLU A 21 -13.32 19.67 1.41
N PHE A 22 -12.81 20.77 1.94
CA PHE A 22 -11.76 20.75 2.97
C PHE A 22 -12.26 20.14 4.28
N VAL A 23 -13.45 20.53 4.76
CA VAL A 23 -14.00 19.99 6.01
C VAL A 23 -14.35 18.51 5.86
N LEU A 24 -15.00 18.12 4.76
CA LEU A 24 -15.31 16.71 4.48
C LEU A 24 -14.02 15.89 4.25
N GLY A 25 -13.03 16.47 3.59
CA GLY A 25 -11.70 15.88 3.40
C GLY A 25 -10.93 15.68 4.70
N CYS A 26 -11.04 16.60 5.66
CA CYS A 26 -10.40 16.46 6.98
C CYS A 26 -10.99 15.29 7.77
N ILE A 27 -12.32 15.15 7.78
CA ILE A 27 -13.00 14.02 8.45
C ILE A 27 -12.68 12.71 7.73
N SER A 28 -12.75 12.71 6.39
CA SER A 28 -12.46 11.53 5.55
C SER A 28 -11.03 11.03 5.72
N ASN A 29 -10.04 11.92 5.67
CA ASN A 29 -8.64 11.57 5.92
C ASN A 29 -8.51 10.93 7.29
N THR A 30 -9.01 11.57 8.34
CA THR A 30 -8.91 11.06 9.72
C THR A 30 -9.55 9.67 9.86
N ALA A 31 -10.72 9.45 9.29
CA ALA A 31 -11.39 8.14 9.32
C ALA A 31 -10.62 7.07 8.53
N SER A 32 -9.98 7.43 7.43
CA SER A 32 -9.24 6.51 6.58
C SER A 32 -7.98 5.95 7.24
N TYR A 33 -7.36 6.66 8.20
CA TYR A 33 -6.24 6.14 9.01
C TYR A 33 -6.63 4.96 9.90
N LEU A 34 -7.92 4.79 10.24
CA LEU A 34 -8.42 3.63 11.00
C LEU A 34 -8.13 2.30 10.28
N ARG A 35 -7.97 2.33 8.95
CA ARG A 35 -7.59 1.18 8.13
C ARG A 35 -6.24 0.58 8.57
N LEU A 36 -5.27 1.42 8.90
CA LEU A 36 -3.95 0.95 9.33
C LEU A 36 -4.04 0.23 10.69
N TRP A 37 -4.86 0.75 11.60
CA TRP A 37 -5.13 0.10 12.89
C TRP A 37 -5.85 -1.24 12.71
N ALA A 38 -6.89 -1.30 11.87
CA ALA A 38 -7.62 -2.54 11.58
C ALA A 38 -6.72 -3.61 10.94
N LEU A 39 -5.87 -3.21 9.99
CA LEU A 39 -4.91 -4.10 9.35
C LEU A 39 -3.86 -4.61 10.35
N SER A 40 -3.37 -3.74 11.24
CA SER A 40 -2.47 -4.16 12.32
C SER A 40 -3.10 -5.16 13.28
N LEU A 41 -4.39 -5.01 13.61
CA LEU A 41 -5.12 -5.96 14.45
C LEU A 41 -5.32 -7.30 13.74
N ALA A 42 -5.75 -7.28 12.48
CA ALA A 42 -5.96 -8.49 11.69
C ALA A 42 -4.65 -9.28 11.52
N HIS A 43 -3.55 -8.59 11.21
CA HIS A 43 -2.22 -9.20 11.10
C HIS A 43 -1.77 -9.88 12.40
N GLY A 44 -1.99 -9.23 13.56
CA GLY A 44 -1.68 -9.81 14.87
C GLY A 44 -2.47 -11.09 15.14
N GLN A 45 -3.78 -11.08 14.85
CA GLN A 45 -4.64 -12.25 15.04
C GLN A 45 -4.31 -13.39 14.08
N LEU A 46 -4.02 -13.08 12.81
CA LEU A 46 -3.55 -14.07 11.83
C LEU A 46 -2.25 -14.73 12.29
N GLY A 47 -1.29 -13.94 12.77
CA GLY A 47 -0.02 -14.45 13.28
C GLY A 47 -0.18 -15.47 14.41
N GLU A 48 -1.03 -15.18 15.40
CA GLU A 48 -1.28 -16.12 16.51
C GLU A 48 -1.96 -17.41 16.05
N VAL A 49 -2.97 -17.32 15.17
CA VAL A 49 -3.70 -18.50 14.66
C VAL A 49 -2.77 -19.38 13.83
N PHE A 50 -1.95 -18.79 12.95
CA PHE A 50 -1.00 -19.54 12.13
C PHE A 50 0.09 -20.21 12.97
N LEU A 51 0.62 -19.51 13.97
CA LEU A 51 1.62 -20.08 14.88
C LEU A 51 1.03 -21.22 15.73
N SER A 52 -0.20 -21.07 16.20
CA SER A 52 -0.95 -22.14 16.89
C SER A 52 -1.19 -23.36 15.99
N LEU A 53 -1.56 -23.13 14.72
CA LEU A 53 -1.73 -24.20 13.73
C LEU A 53 -0.41 -24.94 13.46
N ILE A 54 0.71 -24.21 13.32
CA ILE A 54 2.03 -24.77 13.10
C ILE A 54 2.46 -25.63 14.29
N PHE A 55 2.28 -25.18 15.53
CA PHE A 55 2.61 -25.99 16.71
C PHE A 55 1.71 -27.21 16.88
N THR A 56 0.45 -27.11 16.47
CA THR A 56 -0.47 -28.25 16.46
C THR A 56 -0.04 -29.29 15.42
N VAL A 57 0.25 -28.87 14.18
CA VAL A 57 0.69 -29.74 13.07
C VAL A 57 2.09 -30.31 13.32
N ALA A 58 2.98 -29.54 13.92
CA ALA A 58 4.31 -29.99 14.35
C ALA A 58 4.25 -31.04 15.48
N GLY A 59 3.07 -31.35 16.03
CA GLY A 59 2.89 -32.38 17.05
C GLY A 59 3.40 -31.96 18.44
N MET A 60 3.69 -30.67 18.66
CA MET A 60 4.17 -30.19 19.97
C MET A 60 3.05 -30.08 21.02
N ILE A 61 1.78 -30.02 20.60
CA ILE A 61 0.62 -29.85 21.50
C ILE A 61 0.00 -31.19 21.95
N HIS A 62 0.26 -32.29 21.24
CA HIS A 62 -0.17 -33.64 21.64
C HIS A 62 1.01 -34.46 22.20
N PRO A 63 1.25 -34.44 23.52
CA PRO A 63 2.29 -35.23 24.15
C PRO A 63 1.86 -36.71 24.14
N GLY A 64 2.29 -37.50 23.17
CA GLY A 64 2.07 -38.96 23.25
C GLY A 64 2.36 -39.82 22.02
N SER A 65 2.44 -39.29 20.80
CA SER A 65 2.50 -40.16 19.62
C SER A 65 3.92 -40.59 19.17
N PHE A 66 4.98 -39.89 19.59
CA PHE A 66 6.35 -40.19 19.14
C PHE A 66 7.39 -40.05 20.26
N SER A 67 8.45 -40.86 20.19
CA SER A 67 9.65 -40.68 21.01
C SER A 67 10.20 -39.25 20.84
N PRO A 68 10.62 -38.57 21.93
CA PRO A 68 11.10 -37.18 21.87
C PRO A 68 12.19 -36.95 20.82
N GLY A 69 13.06 -37.94 20.61
CA GLY A 69 14.14 -37.85 19.62
C GLY A 69 13.65 -37.86 18.16
N VAL A 70 12.59 -38.60 17.86
CA VAL A 70 12.03 -38.70 16.50
C VAL A 70 11.24 -37.43 16.15
N ALA A 71 10.52 -36.86 17.13
CA ALA A 71 9.78 -35.63 16.96
C ALA A 71 10.68 -34.42 16.65
N ILE A 72 11.83 -34.32 17.31
CA ILE A 72 12.81 -33.24 17.07
C ILE A 72 13.39 -33.34 15.65
N VAL A 73 13.77 -34.53 15.19
CA VAL A 73 14.32 -34.72 13.84
C VAL A 73 13.27 -34.43 12.77
N PHE A 74 12.03 -34.86 12.97
CA PHE A 74 10.93 -34.57 12.06
C PHE A 74 10.62 -33.06 11.98
N PHE A 75 10.66 -32.35 13.11
CA PHE A 75 10.48 -30.90 13.15
C PHE A 75 11.57 -30.16 12.36
N PHE A 76 12.84 -30.52 12.52
CA PHE A 76 13.92 -29.85 11.79
C PHE A 76 13.91 -30.13 10.28
N ILE A 77 13.56 -31.34 9.86
CA ILE A 77 13.59 -31.74 8.44
C ILE A 77 12.34 -31.29 7.69
N MET A 78 11.16 -31.44 8.28
CA MET A 78 9.88 -31.19 7.61
C MET A 78 9.20 -29.91 8.13
N GLY A 79 9.24 -29.68 9.45
CA GLY A 79 8.54 -28.57 10.10
C GLY A 79 9.18 -27.21 9.86
N PHE A 80 10.51 -27.10 10.00
CA PHE A 80 11.26 -25.84 9.82
C PHE A 80 11.11 -25.24 8.42
N PRO A 81 11.34 -25.97 7.30
CA PRO A 81 11.15 -25.40 5.98
C PRO A 81 9.68 -25.06 5.69
N PHE A 82 8.73 -25.87 6.17
CA PHE A 82 7.30 -25.59 6.01
C PHE A 82 6.87 -24.31 6.75
N MET A 83 7.31 -24.15 8.00
CA MET A 83 7.09 -22.94 8.79
C MET A 83 7.73 -21.72 8.13
N ALA A 84 8.96 -21.85 7.62
CA ALA A 84 9.65 -20.76 6.94
C ALA A 84 8.88 -20.31 5.67
N VAL A 85 8.33 -21.23 4.89
CA VAL A 85 7.51 -20.90 3.71
C VAL A 85 6.21 -20.20 4.11
N VAL A 86 5.50 -20.72 5.13
CA VAL A 86 4.25 -20.11 5.61
C VAL A 86 4.50 -18.70 6.13
N VAL A 87 5.54 -18.50 6.95
CA VAL A 87 5.92 -17.18 7.47
C VAL A 87 6.35 -16.24 6.33
N ALA A 88 7.13 -16.72 5.36
CA ALA A 88 7.57 -15.91 4.24
C ALA A 88 6.39 -15.42 3.38
N VAL A 89 5.43 -16.30 3.07
CA VAL A 89 4.24 -15.94 2.28
C VAL A 89 3.35 -14.96 3.03
N LEU A 90 3.09 -15.18 4.32
CA LEU A 90 2.28 -14.28 5.14
C LEU A 90 2.91 -12.87 5.22
N LEU A 91 4.21 -12.80 5.52
CA LEU A 91 4.93 -11.52 5.54
C LEU A 91 4.87 -10.80 4.20
N MET A 92 5.04 -11.52 3.08
CA MET A 92 5.05 -10.89 1.77
C MET A 92 3.68 -10.33 1.38
N MET A 93 2.61 -11.07 1.66
CA MET A 93 1.24 -10.65 1.34
C MET A 93 0.84 -9.41 2.17
N ASP A 94 1.07 -9.47 3.48
CA ASP A 94 0.66 -8.39 4.40
C ASP A 94 1.49 -7.12 4.19
N ALA A 95 2.78 -7.25 3.86
CA ALA A 95 3.63 -6.10 3.54
C ALA A 95 3.15 -5.38 2.27
N LEU A 96 2.69 -6.12 1.26
CA LEU A 96 2.16 -5.54 0.03
C LEU A 96 0.82 -4.82 0.26
N GLU A 97 -0.04 -5.35 1.12
CA GLU A 97 -1.31 -4.72 1.51
C GLU A 97 -1.07 -3.40 2.26
N VAL A 98 -0.20 -3.39 3.26
CA VAL A 98 0.17 -2.17 4.00
C VAL A 98 0.82 -1.14 3.06
N PHE A 99 1.69 -1.58 2.15
CA PHE A 99 2.35 -0.69 1.18
C PHE A 99 1.33 0.02 0.28
N LEU A 100 0.39 -0.70 -0.32
CA LEU A 100 -0.61 -0.11 -1.20
C LEU A 100 -1.58 0.81 -0.44
N HIS A 101 -1.95 0.46 0.79
CA HIS A 101 -2.75 1.35 1.63
C HIS A 101 -2.04 2.64 1.99
N THR A 102 -0.73 2.56 2.27
CA THR A 102 0.10 3.73 2.55
C THR A 102 0.25 4.60 1.31
N MET A 103 0.46 4.00 0.13
CA MET A 103 0.52 4.74 -1.14
C MET A 103 -0.80 5.46 -1.45
N ARG A 104 -1.94 4.80 -1.23
CA ARG A 104 -3.27 5.42 -1.42
C ARG A 104 -3.44 6.61 -0.50
N LEU A 105 -3.09 6.47 0.78
CA LEU A 105 -3.14 7.57 1.73
C LEU A 105 -2.28 8.74 1.25
N HIS A 106 -1.04 8.48 0.82
CA HIS A 106 -0.17 9.54 0.28
C HIS A 106 -0.78 10.23 -0.95
N TRP A 107 -1.33 9.45 -1.87
CA TRP A 107 -1.88 9.97 -3.12
C TRP A 107 -3.17 10.78 -2.91
N VAL A 108 -4.12 10.26 -2.14
CA VAL A 108 -5.45 10.90 -1.99
C VAL A 108 -5.45 11.92 -0.86
N GLU A 109 -4.85 11.57 0.28
CA GLU A 109 -5.03 12.31 1.52
C GLU A 109 -3.93 13.34 1.77
N PHE A 110 -2.70 13.05 1.35
CA PHE A 110 -1.55 13.93 1.52
C PHE A 110 -1.35 14.88 0.34
N MET A 111 -1.42 14.39 -0.91
CA MET A 111 -1.27 15.25 -2.09
C MET A 111 -2.46 16.17 -2.33
N GLY A 112 -3.69 15.78 -1.95
CA GLY A 112 -4.89 16.61 -2.13
C GLY A 112 -4.89 17.96 -1.41
N LYS A 113 -3.96 18.20 -0.47
CA LYS A 113 -3.87 19.46 0.31
C LYS A 113 -2.85 20.45 -0.24
N PHE A 114 -1.80 19.98 -0.89
CA PHE A 114 -0.63 20.80 -1.25
C PHE A 114 -0.27 20.72 -2.74
N TYR A 115 -0.71 19.67 -3.44
CA TYR A 115 -0.35 19.42 -4.83
C TYR A 115 -1.47 19.88 -5.77
N GLN A 116 -1.28 21.03 -6.40
CA GLN A 116 -2.27 21.61 -7.34
C GLN A 116 -2.24 20.96 -8.74
N GLY A 117 -1.37 19.96 -8.98
CA GLY A 117 -1.35 19.19 -10.24
C GLY A 117 -0.94 19.95 -11.50
N GLN A 118 -0.58 21.23 -11.37
CA GLN A 118 -0.25 22.12 -12.48
C GLN A 118 1.28 22.09 -12.72
N GLY A 119 1.73 21.22 -13.61
CA GLY A 119 3.14 21.12 -13.98
C GLY A 119 3.34 20.45 -15.34
N THR A 120 4.31 20.95 -16.12
CA THR A 120 4.77 20.27 -17.33
C THR A 120 5.96 19.38 -16.98
N GLN A 121 5.98 18.15 -17.50
CA GLN A 121 7.10 17.25 -17.28
C GLN A 121 8.36 17.84 -17.95
N TYR A 122 9.38 18.13 -17.15
CA TYR A 122 10.67 18.60 -17.68
C TYR A 122 11.34 17.46 -18.45
N ARG A 123 11.53 17.66 -19.76
CA ARG A 123 12.27 16.76 -20.63
C ARG A 123 13.50 17.50 -21.17
N PRO A 124 14.71 17.24 -20.63
CA PRO A 124 15.91 17.91 -21.11
C PRO A 124 16.21 17.49 -22.55
N PHE A 125 16.82 18.38 -23.32
CA PHE A 125 17.31 18.04 -24.65
C PHE A 125 18.45 17.02 -24.53
N SER A 126 18.22 15.79 -25.00
CA SER A 126 19.21 14.71 -25.03
C SER A 126 19.49 14.28 -26.45
N PHE A 127 20.75 14.40 -26.89
CA PHE A 127 21.17 13.96 -28.21
C PHE A 127 20.86 12.47 -28.46
N LYS A 128 20.94 11.62 -27.42
CA LYS A 128 20.61 10.20 -27.51
C LYS A 128 19.14 9.97 -27.90
N GLU A 129 18.25 10.85 -27.44
CA GLU A 129 16.83 10.79 -27.76
C GLU A 129 16.54 11.22 -29.20
N VAL A 130 17.24 12.25 -29.69
CA VAL A 130 17.14 12.71 -31.08
C VAL A 130 17.62 11.64 -32.06
N PHE A 131 18.79 11.03 -31.80
CA PHE A 131 19.32 9.96 -32.65
C PHE A 131 18.43 8.70 -32.62
N SER A 132 17.86 8.35 -31.47
CA SER A 132 16.91 7.24 -31.35
C SER A 132 15.64 7.50 -32.15
N LYS A 133 15.09 8.72 -32.09
CA LYS A 133 13.87 9.12 -32.81
C LYS A 133 14.07 9.13 -34.33
N GLU A 134 15.23 9.60 -34.80
CA GLU A 134 15.56 9.59 -36.22
C GLU A 134 15.81 8.16 -36.73
N ARG A 135 16.48 7.31 -35.94
CA ARG A 135 16.67 5.89 -36.29
C ARG A 135 15.35 5.14 -36.41
N SER A 136 14.42 5.30 -35.46
CA SER A 136 13.08 4.70 -35.56
C SER A 136 12.28 5.22 -36.76
N ARG A 137 12.56 6.43 -37.26
CA ARG A 137 11.91 6.99 -38.45
C ARG A 137 12.47 6.40 -39.75
N VAL A 138 13.75 6.03 -39.77
CA VAL A 138 14.40 5.35 -40.89
C VAL A 138 13.99 3.89 -40.94
N ASP A 139 13.92 3.20 -39.81
CA ASP A 139 13.53 1.78 -39.74
C ASP A 139 12.03 1.54 -40.02
N SER A 140 11.20 2.59 -39.93
CA SER A 140 9.77 2.54 -40.26
C SER A 140 9.45 2.81 -41.75
N LYS A 141 10.47 3.07 -42.58
CA LYS A 141 10.36 3.28 -44.03
C LYS A 141 11.00 2.13 -44.79
#